data_AF-A0A6F8XJS7-F1
#
_entry.id   AF-A0A6F8XJS7-F1
#
_cell.length_a   1.000
_cell.length_b   1.000
_cell.length_c   1.000
_cell.angle_alpha   90.00
_cell.angle_beta   90.00
_cell.angle_gamma   90.00
#
_symmetry.space_group_name_H-M   'P 1'
#
loop_
_entity.id
_entity.type
_entity.pdbx_description
1 polymer ?
#
loop_
_entity_poly.entity_id
_entity_poly.type
_entity_poly.pdbx_seq_one_letter_code
_entity_poly.pdbx_strand_id
1 'polypeptide(L)'
;MALATEVFANPRELLAKLGAPHPIKRVTLPDGMPTVLVTGNREAREALSDPRLVRSVQAAAPELHKYHPMASDDYALSQHMLFADPPNHARMRRLVSKAFTRRRVEEMRPRIQQITDRLVDAIAPAGSADLIQALALPLPIAVISEMLGIPFEDRAEFEQHAETLTGINASSSFDDIIAAGRWFDKYLTDLVEGRRTKPGDDLVSAMLAAQVQDDKLTDLELRSNVLLLLSAGFETTVNLVANGILALLRHPDAMAVLRAEPELMPNAVEELLRYDSPVSCITYHFAREPVEIAGFQIQPGSTWSSRPRPPTTTRRSSTTPRAWTCGGTPRGRSSASATASTSAWARRSRGWRGRSPSAPCSGGSTACAWPYPRSR
;
A
#
# COMPACT_ATOMS: atom_id res chain seq x y z
N MET A 1 -5.47 19.21 -18.17
CA MET A 1 -4.41 18.63 -19.02
C MET A 1 -4.70 17.16 -19.23
N ALA A 2 -4.87 16.68 -20.47
CA ALA A 2 -5.08 15.26 -20.71
C ALA A 2 -3.78 14.44 -20.53
N LEU A 3 -3.89 13.30 -19.85
CA LEU A 3 -2.81 12.35 -19.64
C LEU A 3 -3.05 11.12 -20.53
N ALA A 4 -2.06 10.78 -21.35
CA ALA A 4 -2.05 9.52 -22.08
C ALA A 4 -1.66 8.38 -21.13
N THR A 5 -2.09 7.16 -21.46
CA THR A 5 -1.85 5.95 -20.65
C THR A 5 -0.36 5.74 -20.38
N GLU A 6 0.48 5.91 -21.39
CA GLU A 6 1.94 5.71 -21.30
C GLU A 6 2.56 6.70 -20.32
N VAL A 7 2.12 7.95 -20.38
CA VAL A 7 2.60 9.01 -19.49
C VAL A 7 2.15 8.76 -18.06
N PHE A 8 0.91 8.30 -17.84
CA PHE A 8 0.40 8.01 -16.51
C PHE A 8 1.06 6.77 -15.88
N ALA A 9 1.39 5.78 -16.71
CA ALA A 9 2.10 4.56 -16.32
C ALA A 9 3.56 4.84 -15.93
N ASN A 10 4.21 5.87 -16.48
CA ASN A 10 5.59 6.23 -16.16
C ASN A 10 5.68 7.37 -15.12
N PRO A 11 5.98 7.08 -13.84
CA PRO A 11 6.03 8.12 -12.80
C PRO A 11 7.03 9.24 -13.10
N ARG A 12 8.18 8.93 -13.72
CA ARG A 12 9.19 9.96 -14.00
C ARG A 12 8.70 10.91 -15.09
N GLU A 13 8.14 10.38 -16.17
CA GLU A 13 7.57 11.19 -17.25
C GLU A 13 6.36 11.99 -16.77
N LEU A 14 5.49 11.38 -15.97
CA LEU A 14 4.36 12.07 -15.36
C LEU A 14 4.82 13.26 -14.52
N LEU A 15 5.78 13.04 -13.61
CA LEU A 15 6.30 14.11 -12.75
C LEU A 15 7.06 15.18 -13.54
N ALA A 16 7.74 14.82 -14.62
CA ALA A 16 8.37 15.76 -15.54
C ALA A 16 7.33 16.60 -16.29
N LYS A 17 6.27 15.98 -16.81
CA LYS A 17 5.16 16.65 -17.51
C LYS A 17 4.35 17.56 -16.57
N LEU A 18 4.17 17.14 -15.32
CA LEU A 18 3.53 17.95 -14.29
C LEU A 18 4.42 19.12 -13.84
N GLY A 19 5.74 19.06 -14.01
CA GLY A 19 6.67 20.13 -13.68
C GLY A 19 6.89 20.33 -12.18
N ALA A 20 7.94 21.08 -11.83
CA ALA A 20 8.41 21.22 -10.45
C ALA A 20 7.66 22.23 -9.53
N PRO A 21 7.08 23.35 -9.99
CA PRO A 21 6.60 24.38 -9.06
C PRO A 21 5.14 24.25 -8.60
N HIS A 22 4.32 23.38 -9.21
CA HIS A 22 2.90 23.30 -8.92
C HIS A 22 2.54 21.92 -8.35
N PRO A 23 2.42 21.78 -7.01
CA PRO A 23 2.11 20.50 -6.39
C PRO A 23 0.70 20.02 -6.68
N ILE A 24 -0.18 20.85 -7.26
CA ILE A 24 -1.59 20.55 -7.53
C ILE A 24 -1.93 20.98 -8.97
N LYS A 25 -2.52 20.07 -9.76
CA LYS A 25 -2.91 20.33 -11.16
C LYS A 25 -4.21 19.66 -11.55
N ARG A 26 -5.03 20.34 -12.38
CA ARG A 26 -6.19 19.72 -13.04
C ARG A 26 -5.74 18.89 -14.25
N VAL A 27 -6.04 17.60 -14.19
CA VAL A 27 -5.76 16.63 -15.23
C VAL A 27 -7.04 15.93 -15.70
N THR A 28 -6.96 15.32 -16.88
CA THR A 28 -7.94 14.34 -17.33
C THR A 28 -7.19 13.03 -17.43
N LEU A 29 -7.65 12.02 -16.70
CA LEU A 29 -7.04 10.70 -16.68
C LEU A 29 -7.26 9.97 -18.01
N PRO A 30 -6.54 8.87 -18.29
CA PRO A 30 -6.65 8.14 -19.55
C PRO A 30 -8.08 7.62 -19.86
N ASP A 31 -8.85 7.32 -18.81
CA ASP A 31 -10.27 6.93 -18.88
C ASP A 31 -11.23 8.11 -19.13
N GLY A 32 -10.71 9.34 -19.23
CA GLY A 32 -11.48 10.56 -19.42
C GLY A 32 -11.95 11.23 -18.11
N MET A 33 -11.65 10.67 -16.94
CA MET A 33 -12.09 11.22 -15.66
C MET A 33 -11.39 12.56 -15.36
N PRO A 34 -12.13 13.66 -15.09
CA PRO A 34 -11.55 14.92 -14.65
C PRO A 34 -11.09 14.82 -13.18
N THR A 35 -9.80 15.07 -12.94
CA THR A 35 -9.18 14.85 -11.62
C THR A 35 -8.23 15.98 -11.23
N VAL A 36 -8.26 16.39 -9.97
CA VAL A 36 -7.22 17.23 -9.35
C VAL A 36 -6.10 16.31 -8.85
N LEU A 37 -4.95 16.36 -9.49
CA LEU A 37 -3.79 15.54 -9.13
C LEU A 37 -2.83 16.31 -8.22
N VAL A 38 -2.56 15.75 -7.04
CA VAL A 38 -1.65 16.30 -6.03
C VAL A 38 -0.34 15.50 -6.01
N THR A 39 0.79 16.16 -6.27
CA THR A 39 2.12 15.53 -6.31
C THR A 39 3.04 15.96 -5.16
N GLY A 40 2.68 17.02 -4.44
CA GLY A 40 3.39 17.47 -3.25
C GLY A 40 3.07 16.60 -2.03
N ASN A 41 4.09 16.21 -1.25
CA ASN A 41 3.89 15.36 -0.08
C ASN A 41 3.10 16.08 1.02
N ARG A 42 3.41 17.36 1.27
CA ARG A 42 2.71 18.16 2.28
C ARG A 42 1.25 18.36 1.90
N GLU A 43 1.00 18.75 0.66
CA GLU A 43 -0.33 19.01 0.13
C GLU A 43 -1.17 17.73 0.08
N ALA A 44 -0.57 16.58 -0.26
CA ALA A 44 -1.24 15.29 -0.20
C ALA A 44 -1.63 14.93 1.24
N ARG A 45 -0.76 15.17 2.23
CA ARG A 45 -1.08 14.90 3.65
C ARG A 45 -2.19 15.80 4.17
N GLU A 46 -2.16 17.09 3.82
CA GLU A 46 -3.22 18.05 4.14
C GLU A 46 -4.56 17.58 3.57
N ALA A 47 -4.59 17.25 2.28
CA ALA A 47 -5.78 16.72 1.60
C ALA A 47 -6.31 15.42 2.25
N LEU A 48 -5.45 14.45 2.54
CA LEU A 48 -5.85 13.18 3.17
C LEU A 48 -6.43 13.33 4.58
N SER A 49 -6.14 14.45 5.25
CA SER A 49 -6.65 14.73 6.59
C SER A 49 -7.90 15.60 6.61
N ASP A 50 -8.32 16.16 5.47
CA ASP A 50 -9.47 17.05 5.39
C ASP A 50 -10.79 16.26 5.30
N PRO A 51 -11.69 16.36 6.29
CA PRO A 51 -12.93 15.58 6.32
C PRO A 51 -13.95 15.97 5.23
N ARG A 52 -13.72 17.09 4.51
CA ARG A 52 -14.56 17.51 3.37
C ARG A 52 -14.23 16.74 2.09
N LEU A 53 -13.07 16.09 2.06
CA LEU A 53 -12.64 15.21 0.98
C LEU A 53 -13.01 13.77 1.32
N VAL A 54 -14.17 13.35 0.82
CA VAL A 54 -14.82 12.08 1.19
C VAL A 54 -14.47 10.96 0.22
N ARG A 55 -14.71 9.71 0.62
CA ARG A 55 -14.47 8.51 -0.18
C ARG A 55 -15.67 8.09 -1.00
N SER A 56 -16.88 8.35 -0.51
CA SER A 56 -18.10 7.97 -1.19
C SER A 56 -18.35 8.84 -2.42
N VAL A 57 -18.17 8.25 -3.61
CA VAL A 57 -18.54 8.88 -4.88
C VAL A 57 -20.04 9.22 -4.91
N GLN A 58 -20.87 8.34 -4.36
CA GLN A 58 -22.32 8.52 -4.31
C GLN A 58 -22.73 9.72 -3.46
N ALA A 59 -22.00 10.02 -2.38
CA ALA A 59 -22.32 11.12 -1.49
C ALA A 59 -21.84 12.49 -2.01
N ALA A 60 -20.82 12.53 -2.88
CA ALA A 60 -20.13 13.77 -3.22
C ALA A 60 -19.97 14.07 -4.72
N ALA A 61 -19.98 13.07 -5.59
CA ALA A 61 -19.86 13.25 -7.04
C ALA A 61 -20.57 12.12 -7.84
N PRO A 62 -21.91 11.98 -7.75
CA PRO A 62 -22.66 10.95 -8.47
C PRO A 62 -22.39 10.91 -9.98
N GLU A 63 -22.09 12.06 -10.60
CA GLU A 63 -21.75 12.18 -12.02
C GLU A 63 -20.44 11.48 -12.41
N LEU A 64 -19.57 11.19 -11.44
CA LEU A 64 -18.29 10.51 -11.64
C LEU A 64 -18.36 8.99 -11.39
N HIS A 65 -19.53 8.49 -11.00
CA HIS A 65 -19.78 7.07 -10.71
C HIS A 65 -19.42 6.14 -11.87
N LYS A 66 -19.64 6.58 -13.12
CA LYS A 66 -19.26 5.84 -14.34
C LYS A 66 -17.76 5.56 -14.50
N TYR A 67 -16.91 6.32 -13.82
CA TYR A 67 -15.46 6.11 -13.80
C TYR A 67 -15.00 5.20 -12.65
N HIS A 68 -15.94 4.74 -11.81
CA HIS A 68 -15.63 4.03 -10.58
C HIS A 68 -16.47 2.75 -10.42
N PRO A 69 -16.29 1.72 -11.29
CA PRO A 69 -17.09 0.48 -11.28
C PRO A 69 -17.22 -0.15 -9.90
N MET A 70 -16.12 -0.26 -9.13
CA MET A 70 -16.17 -0.92 -7.82
C MET A 70 -16.90 -0.13 -6.73
N ALA A 71 -17.17 1.15 -6.97
CA ALA A 71 -17.99 1.98 -6.09
C ALA A 71 -19.40 2.16 -6.68
N SER A 72 -19.74 1.41 -7.73
CA SER A 72 -21.04 1.51 -8.37
C SER A 72 -22.13 0.75 -7.61
N ASP A 73 -23.38 1.17 -7.75
CA ASP A 73 -24.52 0.43 -7.17
C ASP A 73 -24.69 -0.94 -7.87
N ASP A 74 -24.26 -1.04 -9.13
CA ASP A 74 -24.25 -2.29 -9.91
C ASP A 74 -23.17 -3.30 -9.44
N TYR A 75 -22.22 -2.87 -8.61
CA TYR A 75 -21.18 -3.74 -8.09
C TYR A 75 -21.64 -4.45 -6.82
N ALA A 76 -21.76 -5.77 -6.90
CA ALA A 76 -22.33 -6.62 -5.85
C ALA A 76 -21.58 -6.56 -4.50
N LEU A 77 -20.36 -6.02 -4.46
CA LEU A 77 -19.49 -5.98 -3.27
C LEU A 77 -18.97 -4.56 -2.97
N SER A 78 -19.80 -3.53 -3.21
CA SER A 78 -19.42 -2.12 -3.08
C SER A 78 -19.36 -1.59 -1.62
N GLN A 79 -19.85 -2.34 -0.63
CA GLN A 79 -20.01 -1.86 0.75
C GLN A 79 -18.81 -2.19 1.65
N HIS A 80 -17.66 -1.58 1.41
CA HIS A 80 -16.46 -1.80 2.22
C HIS A 80 -15.80 -0.51 2.71
N MET A 81 -14.93 -0.64 3.71
CA MET A 81 -14.36 0.52 4.42
C MET A 81 -13.53 1.47 3.52
N LEU A 82 -12.95 0.99 2.41
CA LEU A 82 -12.15 1.83 1.50
C LEU A 82 -12.96 2.95 0.81
N PHE A 83 -14.26 2.73 0.53
CA PHE A 83 -15.15 3.73 -0.10
C PHE A 83 -16.17 4.33 0.88
N ALA A 84 -16.04 4.03 2.17
CA ALA A 84 -16.93 4.54 3.20
C ALA A 84 -16.33 5.78 3.90
N ASP A 85 -17.22 6.63 4.40
CA ASP A 85 -16.88 7.78 5.23
C ASP A 85 -17.41 7.59 6.67
N PRO A 86 -16.95 8.39 7.65
CA PRO A 86 -17.56 8.40 8.98
C PRO A 86 -19.08 8.67 8.93
N PRO A 87 -19.87 8.00 9.79
CA PRO A 87 -19.47 7.07 10.85
C PRO A 87 -19.25 5.61 10.39
N ASN A 88 -19.73 5.24 9.21
CA ASN A 88 -19.70 3.85 8.71
C ASN A 88 -18.27 3.31 8.58
N HIS A 89 -17.33 4.09 8.04
CA HIS A 89 -15.92 3.72 7.97
C HIS A 89 -15.36 3.35 9.35
N ALA A 90 -15.62 4.16 10.38
CA ALA A 90 -15.09 3.93 11.72
C ALA A 90 -15.66 2.64 12.34
N ARG A 91 -16.95 2.35 12.09
CA ARG A 91 -17.60 1.09 12.51
C ARG A 91 -16.94 -0.12 11.82
N MET A 92 -16.91 -0.13 10.49
CA MET A 92 -16.34 -1.24 9.72
C MET A 92 -14.87 -1.48 10.08
N ARG A 93 -14.06 -0.41 10.08
CA ARG A 93 -12.63 -0.48 10.41
C ARG A 93 -12.39 -1.06 11.80
N ARG A 94 -13.19 -0.66 12.81
CA ARG A 94 -13.08 -1.18 14.18
C ARG A 94 -13.31 -2.69 14.21
N LEU A 95 -14.36 -3.19 13.53
CA LEU A 95 -14.68 -4.62 13.50
C LEU A 95 -13.61 -5.44 12.78
N VAL A 96 -13.16 -4.98 11.60
CA VAL A 96 -12.07 -5.63 10.86
C VAL A 96 -10.76 -5.62 11.66
N SER A 97 -10.42 -4.52 12.33
CA SER A 97 -9.17 -4.39 13.11
C SER A 97 -9.11 -5.30 14.34
N LYS A 98 -10.26 -5.72 14.88
CA LYS A 98 -10.30 -6.73 15.96
C LYS A 98 -9.83 -8.10 15.48
N ALA A 99 -10.05 -8.41 14.21
CA ALA A 99 -9.67 -9.67 13.59
C ALA A 99 -8.24 -9.61 13.00
N PHE A 100 -7.87 -8.47 12.40
CA PHE A 100 -6.57 -8.25 11.75
C PHE A 100 -5.54 -7.62 12.69
N THR A 101 -5.08 -8.41 13.67
CA THR A 101 -4.17 -7.93 14.73
C THR A 101 -2.70 -8.18 14.43
N ARG A 102 -1.80 -7.37 15.00
CA ARG A 102 -0.34 -7.58 14.92
C ARG A 102 0.06 -8.99 15.37
N ARG A 103 -0.56 -9.51 16.44
CA ARG A 103 -0.27 -10.84 16.97
C ARG A 103 -0.53 -11.91 15.90
N ARG A 104 -1.69 -11.85 15.24
CA ARG A 104 -2.05 -12.82 14.19
C ARG A 104 -1.11 -12.74 12.99
N VAL A 105 -0.66 -11.55 12.60
CA VAL A 105 0.36 -11.38 11.55
C VAL A 105 1.70 -12.01 11.95
N GLU A 106 2.15 -11.82 13.19
CA GLU A 106 3.39 -12.45 13.67
C GLU A 106 3.27 -13.98 13.79
N GLU A 107 2.09 -14.50 14.15
CA GLU A 107 1.81 -15.94 14.18
C GLU A 107 1.90 -16.58 12.78
N MET A 108 1.66 -15.80 11.71
CA MET A 108 1.83 -16.25 10.33
C MET A 108 3.30 -16.26 9.86
N ARG A 109 4.24 -15.62 10.56
CA ARG A 109 5.65 -15.50 10.13
C ARG A 109 6.29 -16.85 9.80
N PRO A 110 6.18 -17.91 10.62
CA PRO A 110 6.75 -19.21 10.27
C PRO A 110 6.16 -19.80 8.99
N ARG A 111 4.85 -19.58 8.76
CA ARG A 111 4.17 -20.07 7.57
C ARG A 111 4.59 -19.31 6.31
N ILE A 112 4.71 -17.98 6.40
CA ILE A 112 5.23 -17.13 5.32
C ILE A 112 6.66 -17.56 4.93
N GLN A 113 7.51 -17.86 5.93
CA GLN A 113 8.85 -18.38 5.68
C GLN A 113 8.81 -19.70 4.91
N GLN A 114 8.00 -20.68 5.33
CA GLN A 114 7.86 -21.97 4.64
C GLN A 114 7.40 -21.82 3.18
N ILE A 115 6.44 -20.93 2.91
CA ILE A 115 5.97 -20.65 1.55
C ILE A 115 7.10 -20.04 0.73
N THR A 116 7.82 -19.07 1.31
CA THR A 116 8.96 -18.39 0.67
C THR A 116 10.08 -19.37 0.35
N ASP A 117 10.51 -20.19 1.31
CA ASP A 117 11.57 -21.19 1.13
C ASP A 117 11.23 -22.15 0.00
N ARG A 118 10.02 -22.71 -0.01
CA ARG A 118 9.57 -23.60 -1.09
C ARG A 118 9.61 -22.95 -2.48
N LEU A 119 9.20 -21.68 -2.58
CA LEU A 119 9.21 -20.95 -3.85
C LEU A 119 10.65 -20.65 -4.30
N VAL A 120 11.54 -20.26 -3.37
CA VAL A 120 12.95 -19.99 -3.66
C VAL A 120 13.72 -21.26 -4.01
N ASP A 121 13.48 -22.36 -3.29
CA ASP A 121 14.09 -23.67 -3.54
C ASP A 121 13.74 -24.23 -4.93
N ALA A 122 12.57 -23.88 -5.46
CA ALA A 122 12.19 -24.24 -6.83
C ALA A 122 12.96 -23.44 -7.90
N ILE A 123 13.42 -22.23 -7.57
CA ILE A 123 14.17 -21.35 -8.48
C ILE A 123 15.66 -21.76 -8.54
N ALA A 124 16.25 -22.13 -7.40
CA ALA A 124 17.70 -22.33 -7.28
C ALA A 124 18.29 -23.35 -8.28
N PRO A 125 17.67 -24.52 -8.55
CA PRO A 125 18.19 -25.49 -9.53
C PRO A 125 18.13 -25.01 -10.98
N ALA A 126 17.16 -24.15 -11.33
CA ALA A 126 16.98 -23.64 -12.68
C ALA A 126 18.00 -22.55 -13.05
N GLY A 127 18.66 -21.94 -12.06
CA GLY A 127 19.67 -20.87 -12.24
C GLY A 127 19.11 -19.53 -12.74
N SER A 128 17.86 -19.50 -13.21
CA SER A 128 17.11 -18.32 -13.62
C SER A 128 15.61 -18.58 -13.52
N ALA A 129 14.83 -17.52 -13.30
CA ALA A 129 13.38 -17.59 -13.27
C ALA A 129 12.77 -16.24 -13.62
N ASP A 130 11.53 -16.25 -14.11
CA ASP A 130 10.67 -15.08 -14.02
C ASP A 130 10.27 -14.88 -12.55
N LEU A 131 10.82 -13.84 -11.92
CA LEU A 131 10.59 -13.54 -10.52
C LEU A 131 9.11 -13.29 -10.19
N ILE A 132 8.34 -12.73 -11.13
CA ILE A 132 6.92 -12.46 -10.92
C ILE A 132 6.20 -13.80 -10.73
N GLN A 133 6.34 -14.69 -11.71
CA GLN A 133 5.65 -15.99 -11.73
C GLN A 133 6.18 -16.94 -10.66
N ALA A 134 7.49 -16.92 -10.39
CA ALA A 134 8.12 -17.88 -9.50
C ALA A 134 8.05 -17.50 -8.01
N LEU A 135 7.88 -16.21 -7.68
CA LEU A 135 7.90 -15.75 -6.28
C LEU A 135 6.90 -14.63 -5.99
N ALA A 136 6.98 -13.52 -6.73
CA ALA A 136 6.31 -12.28 -6.34
C ALA A 136 4.78 -12.40 -6.38
N LEU A 137 4.22 -13.14 -7.34
CA LEU A 137 2.79 -13.43 -7.45
C LEU A 137 2.31 -14.56 -6.50
N PRO A 138 2.93 -15.76 -6.50
CA PRO A 138 2.41 -16.89 -5.71
C PRO A 138 2.56 -16.69 -4.19
N LEU A 139 3.57 -15.95 -3.71
CA LEU A 139 3.78 -15.77 -2.27
C LEU A 139 2.64 -14.99 -1.61
N PRO A 140 2.31 -13.74 -2.01
CA PRO A 140 1.26 -12.97 -1.35
C PRO A 140 -0.12 -13.60 -1.49
N ILE A 141 -0.41 -14.22 -2.64
CA ILE A 141 -1.68 -14.90 -2.85
C ILE A 141 -1.84 -16.07 -1.87
N ALA A 142 -0.83 -16.95 -1.78
CA ALA A 142 -0.89 -18.06 -0.83
C ALA A 142 -1.11 -17.59 0.61
N VAL A 143 -0.47 -16.48 1.01
CA VAL A 143 -0.58 -15.92 2.35
C VAL A 143 -1.98 -15.34 2.61
N ILE A 144 -2.52 -14.53 1.70
CA ILE A 144 -3.86 -13.93 1.88
C ILE A 144 -4.96 -15.00 1.82
N SER A 145 -4.82 -16.01 0.95
CA SER A 145 -5.76 -17.12 0.87
C SER A 145 -5.80 -17.93 2.16
N GLU A 146 -4.64 -18.27 2.74
CA GLU A 146 -4.60 -18.96 4.05
C GLU A 146 -5.19 -18.09 5.16
N MET A 147 -4.88 -16.80 5.17
CA MET A 147 -5.40 -15.88 6.18
C MET A 147 -6.93 -15.74 6.12
N LEU A 148 -7.51 -15.72 4.92
CA LEU A 148 -8.96 -15.63 4.72
C LEU A 148 -9.67 -16.99 4.83
N GLY A 149 -8.93 -18.10 4.96
CA GLY A 149 -9.49 -19.43 5.03
C GLY A 149 -9.99 -19.97 3.69
N ILE A 150 -9.45 -19.46 2.59
CA ILE A 150 -9.74 -19.93 1.22
C ILE A 150 -9.06 -21.29 1.02
N PRO A 151 -9.82 -22.34 0.65
CA PRO A 151 -9.28 -23.66 0.35
C PRO A 151 -8.19 -23.62 -0.73
N PHE A 152 -7.29 -24.60 -0.72
CA PHE A 152 -6.16 -24.61 -1.66
C PHE A 152 -6.62 -24.86 -3.10
N GLU A 153 -7.61 -25.73 -3.25
CA GLU A 153 -8.25 -26.12 -4.50
C GLU A 153 -8.90 -24.96 -5.26
N ASP A 154 -9.39 -23.96 -4.55
CA ASP A 154 -10.11 -22.82 -5.15
C ASP A 154 -9.16 -21.70 -5.61
N ARG A 155 -7.88 -21.73 -5.21
CA ARG A 155 -6.97 -20.59 -5.37
C ARG A 155 -6.77 -20.16 -6.82
N ALA A 156 -6.67 -21.09 -7.76
CA ALA A 156 -6.39 -20.76 -9.16
C ALA A 156 -7.55 -20.00 -9.84
N GLU A 157 -8.78 -20.46 -9.66
CA GLU A 157 -9.97 -19.75 -10.19
C GLU A 157 -10.14 -18.39 -9.50
N PHE A 158 -9.90 -18.38 -8.20
CA PHE A 158 -9.99 -17.20 -7.37
C PHE A 158 -8.93 -16.14 -7.75
N GLU A 159 -7.70 -16.57 -8.07
CA GLU A 159 -6.60 -15.73 -8.59
C GLU A 159 -7.00 -15.03 -9.89
N GLN A 160 -7.55 -15.77 -10.84
CA GLN A 160 -7.96 -15.25 -12.14
C GLN A 160 -9.01 -14.13 -12.01
N HIS A 161 -10.00 -14.32 -11.13
CA HIS A 161 -11.00 -13.28 -10.84
C HIS A 161 -10.41 -12.11 -10.07
N ALA A 162 -9.46 -12.36 -9.15
CA ALA A 162 -8.82 -11.31 -8.38
C ALA A 162 -7.96 -10.39 -9.26
N GLU A 163 -7.20 -10.95 -10.21
CA GLU A 163 -6.41 -10.21 -11.20
C GLU A 163 -7.27 -9.31 -12.11
N THR A 164 -8.49 -9.76 -12.41
CA THR A 164 -9.48 -8.98 -13.17
C THR A 164 -9.94 -7.75 -12.38
N LEU A 165 -10.09 -7.86 -11.06
CA LEU A 165 -10.50 -6.74 -10.20
C LEU A 165 -9.37 -5.75 -9.93
N THR A 166 -8.13 -6.23 -9.80
CA THR A 166 -6.98 -5.38 -9.46
C THR A 166 -6.37 -4.68 -10.68
N GLY A 167 -6.74 -5.08 -11.89
CA GLY A 167 -6.18 -4.51 -13.12
C GLY A 167 -4.75 -4.97 -13.40
N ILE A 168 -4.25 -6.00 -12.69
CA ILE A 168 -3.07 -6.78 -13.10
C ILE A 168 -3.30 -7.29 -14.53
N ASN A 169 -4.54 -7.69 -14.84
CA ASN A 169 -4.98 -7.80 -16.22
C ASN A 169 -5.39 -6.42 -16.75
N ALA A 170 -4.46 -5.69 -17.36
CA ALA A 170 -4.67 -4.35 -17.91
C ALA A 170 -5.71 -4.26 -19.05
N SER A 171 -6.32 -5.40 -19.42
CA SER A 171 -7.28 -5.55 -20.52
C SER A 171 -8.74 -5.69 -20.05
N SER A 172 -8.99 -5.77 -18.74
CA SER A 172 -10.33 -6.02 -18.21
C SER A 172 -11.30 -4.86 -18.51
N SER A 173 -12.43 -5.19 -19.14
CA SER A 173 -13.51 -4.24 -19.39
C SER A 173 -14.34 -3.97 -18.13
N PHE A 174 -15.20 -2.95 -18.19
CA PHE A 174 -16.17 -2.69 -17.12
C PHE A 174 -17.03 -3.93 -16.84
N ASP A 175 -17.50 -4.61 -17.88
CA ASP A 175 -18.34 -5.80 -17.75
C ASP A 175 -17.61 -6.98 -17.10
N ASP A 176 -16.30 -7.13 -17.38
CA ASP A 176 -15.47 -8.16 -16.74
C ASP A 176 -15.34 -7.93 -15.24
N ILE A 177 -15.16 -6.66 -14.81
CA ILE A 177 -15.07 -6.27 -13.40
C ILE A 177 -16.40 -6.59 -12.68
N ILE A 178 -17.54 -6.25 -13.29
CA ILE A 178 -18.86 -6.56 -12.72
C ILE A 178 -19.08 -8.08 -12.66
N ALA A 179 -18.68 -8.82 -13.70
CA ALA A 179 -18.77 -10.28 -13.72
C ALA A 179 -17.93 -10.95 -12.63
N ALA A 180 -16.67 -10.52 -12.46
CA ALA A 180 -15.81 -10.98 -11.37
C ALA A 180 -16.40 -10.64 -10.00
N GLY A 181 -16.97 -9.45 -9.83
CA GLY A 181 -17.69 -9.06 -8.61
C GLY A 181 -18.85 -9.99 -8.27
N ARG A 182 -19.67 -10.39 -9.25
CA ARG A 182 -20.76 -11.36 -9.06
C ARG A 182 -20.25 -12.75 -8.68
N TRP A 183 -19.15 -13.20 -9.29
CA TRP A 183 -18.52 -14.46 -8.94
C TRP A 183 -18.04 -14.44 -7.48
N PHE A 184 -17.34 -13.38 -7.07
CA PHE A 184 -16.89 -13.23 -5.68
C PHE A 184 -18.05 -13.12 -4.70
N ASP A 185 -19.14 -12.43 -5.04
CA ASP A 185 -20.29 -12.32 -4.14
C ASP A 185 -20.89 -13.70 -3.84
N LYS A 186 -21.04 -14.53 -4.88
CA LYS A 186 -21.48 -15.92 -4.74
C LYS A 186 -20.49 -16.73 -3.89
N TYR A 187 -19.21 -16.74 -4.27
CA TYR A 187 -18.18 -17.52 -3.58
C TYR A 187 -18.07 -17.14 -2.10
N LEU A 188 -18.01 -15.84 -1.80
CA LEU A 188 -17.90 -15.34 -0.44
C LEU A 188 -19.18 -15.56 0.38
N THR A 189 -20.34 -15.67 -0.27
CA THR A 189 -21.57 -16.09 0.42
C THR A 189 -21.41 -17.52 0.94
N ASP A 190 -21.01 -18.45 0.07
CA ASP A 190 -20.82 -19.85 0.45
C ASP A 190 -19.71 -20.01 1.50
N LEU A 191 -18.61 -19.27 1.38
CA LEU A 191 -17.52 -19.26 2.37
C LEU A 191 -18.00 -18.77 3.74
N VAL A 192 -18.74 -17.65 3.79
CA VAL A 192 -19.25 -17.07 5.04
C VAL A 192 -20.25 -18.01 5.70
N GLU A 193 -21.19 -18.60 4.96
CA GLU A 193 -22.15 -19.59 5.49
C GLU A 193 -21.44 -20.84 6.02
N GLY A 194 -20.43 -21.32 5.30
CA GLY A 194 -19.58 -22.41 5.76
C GLY A 194 -18.90 -22.08 7.10
N ARG A 195 -18.43 -20.85 7.29
CA ARG A 195 -17.79 -20.42 8.55
C ARG A 195 -18.77 -20.11 9.67
N ARG A 196 -20.03 -19.78 9.38
CA ARG A 196 -21.10 -19.67 10.39
C ARG A 196 -21.39 -21.03 11.03
N THR A 197 -21.40 -22.09 10.24
CA THR A 197 -21.70 -23.46 10.71
C THR A 197 -20.46 -24.18 11.24
N LYS A 198 -19.30 -23.95 10.63
CA LYS A 198 -18.01 -24.55 10.99
C LYS A 198 -16.90 -23.48 11.03
N PRO A 199 -16.78 -22.74 12.15
CA PRO A 199 -15.73 -21.75 12.30
C PRO A 199 -14.33 -22.36 12.16
N GLY A 200 -13.44 -21.65 11.47
CA GLY A 200 -12.02 -21.98 11.34
C GLY A 200 -11.13 -21.01 12.13
N ASP A 201 -9.81 -21.22 12.07
CA ASP A 201 -8.83 -20.26 12.57
C ASP A 201 -8.38 -19.29 11.46
N ASP A 202 -9.35 -18.61 10.86
CA ASP A 202 -9.14 -17.67 9.77
C ASP A 202 -9.72 -16.28 10.09
N LEU A 203 -9.45 -15.32 9.23
CA LEU A 203 -9.88 -13.94 9.39
C LEU A 203 -11.39 -13.77 9.22
N VAL A 204 -12.03 -14.57 8.35
CA VAL A 204 -13.48 -14.55 8.15
C VAL A 204 -14.20 -14.99 9.44
N SER A 205 -13.76 -16.09 10.03
CA SER A 205 -14.26 -16.63 11.30
C SER A 205 -14.03 -15.65 12.45
N ALA A 206 -12.86 -15.00 12.51
CA ALA A 206 -12.59 -13.98 13.52
C ALA A 206 -13.45 -12.72 13.33
N MET A 207 -13.72 -12.29 12.09
CA MET A 207 -14.62 -11.18 11.82
C MET A 207 -16.07 -11.51 12.18
N LEU A 208 -16.52 -12.74 11.94
CA LEU A 208 -17.83 -13.24 12.40
C LEU A 208 -17.93 -13.24 13.93
N ALA A 209 -16.88 -13.71 14.62
CA ALA A 209 -16.85 -13.75 16.09
C ALA A 209 -16.74 -12.35 16.73
N ALA A 210 -16.15 -11.37 16.04
CA ALA A 210 -15.97 -10.01 16.54
C ALA A 210 -17.26 -9.16 16.56
N GLN A 211 -18.35 -9.66 15.95
CA GLN A 211 -19.65 -8.99 15.89
C GLN A 211 -20.40 -9.19 17.22
N VAL A 212 -20.61 -8.11 17.98
CA VAL A 212 -21.24 -8.14 19.32
C VAL A 212 -22.45 -7.22 19.34
N GLN A 213 -23.59 -7.72 19.84
CA GLN A 213 -24.84 -6.97 20.05
C GLN A 213 -25.24 -6.12 18.82
N ASP A 214 -25.09 -4.79 18.92
CA ASP A 214 -25.50 -3.79 17.92
C ASP A 214 -24.34 -3.34 16.99
N ASP A 215 -23.11 -3.80 17.23
CA ASP A 215 -21.93 -3.48 16.41
C ASP A 215 -21.62 -4.65 15.48
N LYS A 216 -22.38 -4.75 14.38
CA LYS A 216 -22.31 -5.82 13.39
C LYS A 216 -22.00 -5.30 12.00
N LEU A 217 -21.36 -6.13 11.18
CA LEU A 217 -21.32 -5.94 9.74
C LEU A 217 -22.57 -6.58 9.15
N THR A 218 -23.22 -5.94 8.18
CA THR A 218 -24.20 -6.67 7.37
C THR A 218 -23.49 -7.79 6.58
N ASP A 219 -24.23 -8.76 6.08
CA ASP A 219 -23.65 -9.85 5.28
C ASP A 219 -22.92 -9.30 4.05
N LEU A 220 -23.51 -8.30 3.40
CA LEU A 220 -22.89 -7.60 2.28
C LEU A 220 -21.62 -6.86 2.70
N GLU A 221 -21.64 -6.14 3.83
CA GLU A 221 -20.45 -5.45 4.35
C GLU A 221 -19.33 -6.44 4.70
N LEU A 222 -19.67 -7.59 5.28
CA LEU A 222 -18.71 -8.63 5.61
C LEU A 222 -18.03 -9.15 4.34
N ARG A 223 -18.80 -9.59 3.33
CA ARG A 223 -18.25 -10.09 2.06
C ARG A 223 -17.45 -9.01 1.33
N SER A 224 -17.96 -7.78 1.28
CA SER A 224 -17.27 -6.66 0.63
C SER A 224 -15.93 -6.34 1.31
N ASN A 225 -15.86 -6.41 2.66
CA ASN A 225 -14.59 -6.22 3.37
C ASN A 225 -13.65 -7.42 3.24
N VAL A 226 -14.15 -8.65 3.12
CA VAL A 226 -13.31 -9.82 2.79
C VAL A 226 -12.67 -9.64 1.41
N LEU A 227 -13.45 -9.22 0.41
CA LEU A 227 -12.94 -8.94 -0.93
C LEU A 227 -11.91 -7.80 -0.92
N LEU A 228 -12.16 -6.73 -0.17
CA LEU A 228 -11.21 -5.62 -0.01
C LEU A 228 -9.87 -6.11 0.58
N LEU A 229 -9.91 -6.90 1.64
CA LEU A 229 -8.70 -7.42 2.29
C LEU A 229 -7.93 -8.35 1.36
N LEU A 230 -8.66 -9.12 0.56
CA LEU A 230 -8.07 -9.93 -0.48
C LEU A 230 -7.34 -9.06 -1.51
N SER A 231 -8.08 -8.26 -2.27
CA SER A 231 -7.56 -7.52 -3.43
C SER A 231 -6.43 -6.57 -3.03
N ALA A 232 -6.61 -5.84 -1.93
CA ALA A 232 -5.58 -4.95 -1.41
C ALA A 232 -4.37 -5.70 -0.83
N GLY A 233 -4.56 -6.94 -0.35
CA GLY A 233 -3.55 -7.70 0.39
C GLY A 233 -2.48 -8.35 -0.48
N PHE A 234 -2.82 -8.83 -1.68
CA PHE A 234 -1.83 -9.51 -2.52
C PHE A 234 -1.15 -8.55 -3.50
N GLU A 235 -1.88 -7.83 -4.37
CA GLU A 235 -1.27 -7.05 -5.47
C GLU A 235 -0.21 -6.06 -4.98
N THR A 236 -0.51 -5.31 -3.94
CA THR A 236 0.43 -4.32 -3.38
C THR A 236 1.71 -4.99 -2.86
N THR A 237 1.58 -6.20 -2.33
CA THR A 237 2.72 -7.00 -1.86
C THR A 237 3.47 -7.63 -3.03
N VAL A 238 2.80 -8.07 -4.10
CA VAL A 238 3.43 -8.52 -5.35
C VAL A 238 4.34 -7.42 -5.89
N ASN A 239 3.80 -6.21 -6.02
CA ASN A 239 4.52 -5.04 -6.52
C ASN A 239 5.68 -4.65 -5.60
N LEU A 240 5.50 -4.73 -4.27
CA LEU A 240 6.59 -4.48 -3.31
C LEU A 240 7.75 -5.48 -3.48
N VAL A 241 7.46 -6.78 -3.55
CA VAL A 241 8.48 -7.82 -3.68
C VAL A 241 9.21 -7.68 -5.01
N ALA A 242 8.46 -7.55 -6.11
CA ALA A 242 9.01 -7.42 -7.45
C ALA A 242 9.89 -6.15 -7.60
N ASN A 243 9.33 -4.99 -7.28
CA ASN A 243 10.04 -3.71 -7.42
C ASN A 243 11.17 -3.60 -6.40
N GLY A 244 10.99 -4.16 -5.20
CA GLY A 244 12.02 -4.19 -4.17
C GLY A 244 13.25 -4.97 -4.60
N ILE A 245 13.05 -6.18 -5.12
CA ILE A 245 14.15 -7.00 -5.64
C ILE A 245 14.79 -6.33 -6.87
N LEU A 246 13.99 -5.79 -7.80
CA LEU A 246 14.51 -5.05 -8.94
C LEU A 246 15.36 -3.84 -8.52
N ALA A 247 14.93 -3.11 -7.48
CA ALA A 247 15.69 -2.00 -6.94
C ALA A 247 17.03 -2.48 -6.36
N LEU A 248 17.05 -3.55 -5.57
CA LEU A 248 18.29 -4.11 -5.01
C LEU A 248 19.24 -4.60 -6.11
N LEU A 249 18.73 -5.24 -7.17
CA LEU A 249 19.54 -5.68 -8.31
C LEU A 249 20.16 -4.50 -9.08
N ARG A 250 19.47 -3.35 -9.13
CA ARG A 250 19.97 -2.11 -9.74
C ARG A 250 20.93 -1.33 -8.83
N HIS A 251 20.96 -1.65 -7.54
CA HIS A 251 21.80 -1.01 -6.51
C HIS A 251 22.64 -2.06 -5.77
N PRO A 252 23.63 -2.70 -6.43
CA PRO A 252 24.37 -3.83 -5.88
C PRO A 252 25.11 -3.53 -4.57
N ASP A 253 25.54 -2.28 -4.36
CA ASP A 253 26.20 -1.86 -3.11
C ASP A 253 25.22 -1.94 -1.92
N ALA A 254 23.97 -1.48 -2.10
CA ALA A 254 22.94 -1.60 -1.07
C ALA A 254 22.57 -3.07 -0.83
N MET A 255 22.51 -3.87 -1.90
CA MET A 255 22.28 -5.32 -1.79
C MET A 255 23.41 -6.02 -1.02
N ALA A 256 24.67 -5.62 -1.23
CA ALA A 256 25.82 -6.17 -0.52
C ALA A 256 25.76 -5.88 0.98
N VAL A 257 25.39 -4.65 1.37
CA VAL A 257 25.17 -4.28 2.77
C VAL A 257 24.07 -5.14 3.41
N LEU A 258 22.91 -5.28 2.75
CA LEU A 258 21.81 -6.09 3.29
C LEU A 258 22.15 -7.58 3.40
N ARG A 259 23.01 -8.10 2.53
CA ARG A 259 23.52 -9.48 2.64
C ARG A 259 24.48 -9.66 3.81
N ALA A 260 25.31 -8.65 4.09
CA ALA A 260 26.24 -8.67 5.22
C ALA A 260 25.54 -8.45 6.57
N GLU A 261 24.48 -7.63 6.59
CA GLU A 261 23.73 -7.22 7.78
C GLU A 261 22.21 -7.43 7.59
N PRO A 262 21.70 -8.69 7.61
CA PRO A 262 20.29 -9.00 7.38
C PRO A 262 19.31 -8.36 8.36
N GLU A 263 19.77 -7.98 9.56
CA GLU A 263 19.00 -7.25 10.57
C GLU A 263 18.54 -5.86 10.12
N LEU A 264 19.14 -5.32 9.05
CA LEU A 264 18.71 -4.07 8.42
C LEU A 264 17.44 -4.22 7.58
N MET A 265 17.00 -5.46 7.31
CA MET A 265 15.85 -5.74 6.43
C MET A 265 14.58 -4.95 6.79
N PRO A 266 14.16 -4.79 8.07
CA PRO A 266 12.99 -3.97 8.40
C PRO A 266 13.10 -2.52 7.91
N ASN A 267 14.29 -1.91 8.04
CA ASN A 267 14.51 -0.54 7.54
C ASN A 267 14.64 -0.52 6.01
N ALA A 268 15.18 -1.58 5.42
CA ALA A 268 15.27 -1.71 3.97
C ALA A 268 13.88 -1.75 3.34
N VAL A 269 12.93 -2.50 3.93
CA VAL A 269 11.54 -2.56 3.46
C VAL A 269 10.88 -1.18 3.47
N GLU A 270 11.07 -0.37 4.53
CA GLU A 270 10.57 1.00 4.58
C GLU A 270 11.18 1.90 3.49
N GLU A 271 12.47 1.73 3.21
CA GLU A 271 13.14 2.47 2.14
C GLU A 271 12.69 2.02 0.74
N LEU A 272 12.44 0.72 0.54
CA LEU A 272 11.89 0.20 -0.70
C LEU A 272 10.48 0.74 -0.96
N LEU A 273 9.63 0.77 0.07
CA LEU A 273 8.28 1.38 0.02
C LEU A 273 8.33 2.87 -0.32
N ARG A 274 9.34 3.61 0.19
CA ARG A 274 9.56 5.02 -0.13
C ARG A 274 10.09 5.21 -1.55
N TYR A 275 11.03 4.36 -1.97
CA TYR A 275 11.75 4.48 -3.24
C TYR A 275 10.86 4.16 -4.43
N ASP A 276 10.10 3.06 -4.35
CA ASP A 276 9.15 2.63 -5.36
C ASP A 276 7.87 2.11 -4.70
N SER A 277 6.89 3.00 -4.56
CA SER A 277 5.66 2.68 -3.83
C SER A 277 4.77 1.75 -4.65
N PRO A 278 4.30 0.62 -4.07
CA PRO A 278 3.38 -0.29 -4.74
C PRO A 278 2.07 0.37 -5.20
N VAL A 279 1.64 1.40 -4.46
CA VAL A 279 0.43 2.17 -4.76
C VAL A 279 0.86 3.52 -5.30
N SER A 280 0.90 3.63 -6.63
CA SER A 280 1.44 4.82 -7.29
C SER A 280 0.48 6.02 -7.26
N CYS A 281 -0.82 5.79 -7.19
CA CYS A 281 -1.85 6.82 -7.00
C CYS A 281 -2.75 6.41 -5.84
N ILE A 282 -3.06 7.35 -4.94
CA ILE A 282 -4.06 7.09 -3.90
C ILE A 282 -5.44 6.98 -4.55
N THR A 283 -6.23 6.02 -4.07
CA THR A 283 -7.66 5.86 -4.37
C THR A 283 -8.38 7.21 -4.35
N TYR A 284 -9.30 7.40 -5.28
CA TYR A 284 -10.02 8.65 -5.46
C TYR A 284 -10.72 9.12 -4.18
N HIS A 285 -10.79 10.43 -4.05
CA HIS A 285 -11.62 11.13 -3.08
C HIS A 285 -12.37 12.23 -3.82
N PHE A 286 -13.44 12.70 -3.20
CA PHE A 286 -14.38 13.61 -3.80
C PHE A 286 -14.62 14.78 -2.85
N ALA A 287 -14.56 16.01 -3.36
CA ALA A 287 -14.86 17.18 -2.57
C ALA A 287 -16.37 17.30 -2.39
N ARG A 288 -16.86 17.17 -1.15
CA ARG A 288 -18.26 17.41 -0.81
C ARG A 288 -18.57 18.91 -0.65
N GLU A 289 -17.56 19.66 -0.22
CA GLU A 289 -17.63 21.10 0.06
C GLU A 289 -16.40 21.77 -0.59
N PRO A 290 -16.39 23.11 -0.75
CA PRO A 290 -15.20 23.81 -1.23
C PRO A 290 -14.01 23.58 -0.29
N VAL A 291 -12.86 23.21 -0.87
CA VAL A 291 -11.61 22.98 -0.14
C VAL A 291 -10.48 23.77 -0.79
N GLU A 292 -9.71 24.49 0.02
CA GLU A 292 -8.49 25.15 -0.42
C GLU A 292 -7.28 24.38 0.11
N ILE A 293 -6.34 24.03 -0.78
CA ILE A 293 -5.08 23.37 -0.41
C ILE A 293 -3.94 24.10 -1.10
N ALA A 294 -2.99 24.63 -0.32
CA ALA A 294 -1.87 25.42 -0.84
C ALA A 294 -2.28 26.50 -1.87
N GLY A 295 -3.39 27.21 -1.62
CA GLY A 295 -3.92 28.25 -2.50
C GLY A 295 -4.74 27.75 -3.70
N PHE A 296 -4.86 26.42 -3.89
CA PHE A 296 -5.64 25.82 -4.96
C PHE A 296 -7.06 25.50 -4.49
N GLN A 297 -8.06 26.03 -5.20
CA GLN A 297 -9.48 25.80 -4.91
C GLN A 297 -10.00 24.53 -5.60
N ILE A 298 -10.39 23.56 -4.78
CA ILE A 298 -11.10 22.33 -5.16
C ILE A 298 -12.60 22.58 -4.98
N GLN A 299 -13.36 22.45 -6.06
CA GLN A 299 -14.80 22.70 -6.06
C GLN A 299 -15.57 21.44 -5.62
N PRO A 300 -16.76 21.58 -5.02
CA PRO A 300 -17.67 20.45 -4.79
C PRO A 300 -17.87 19.62 -6.07
N GLY A 301 -18.02 18.30 -5.94
CA GLY A 301 -18.12 17.36 -7.06
C GLY A 301 -16.78 17.04 -7.75
N SER A 302 -15.70 17.74 -7.41
CA SER A 302 -14.39 17.45 -8.00
C SER A 302 -13.76 16.21 -7.39
N THR A 303 -13.23 15.33 -8.24
CA THR A 303 -12.30 14.28 -7.80
C THR A 303 -10.92 14.85 -7.54
N TRP A 304 -10.27 14.32 -6.52
CA TRP A 304 -8.83 14.46 -6.35
C TRP A 304 -8.16 13.11 -6.07
N SER A 305 -6.88 13.03 -6.44
CA SER A 305 -5.99 11.91 -6.13
C SER A 305 -4.59 12.46 -5.86
N SER A 306 -3.77 11.71 -5.13
CA SER A 306 -2.35 12.05 -4.99
C SER A 306 -1.43 10.99 -5.52
N ARG A 307 -0.31 11.47 -6.05
CA ARG A 307 0.88 10.70 -6.39
C ARG A 307 2.09 11.45 -5.84
N PRO A 308 2.31 11.39 -4.51
CA PRO A 308 3.38 12.16 -3.89
C PRO A 308 4.72 11.77 -4.52
N ARG A 309 5.58 12.77 -4.77
CA ARG A 309 6.98 12.46 -5.06
C ARG A 309 7.57 11.71 -3.87
N PRO A 310 8.40 10.67 -4.10
CA PRO A 310 9.23 10.12 -3.05
C PRO A 310 9.96 11.28 -2.38
N PRO A 311 9.87 11.44 -1.05
CA PRO A 311 10.58 12.50 -0.37
C PRO A 311 12.07 12.30 -0.68
N THR A 312 12.68 13.26 -1.38
CA THR A 312 14.13 13.23 -1.60
C THR A 312 14.79 13.47 -0.25
N THR A 313 15.83 12.71 0.06
CA THR A 313 16.64 12.87 1.29
C THR A 313 17.37 14.24 1.37
N THR A 314 17.13 15.13 0.42
CA THR A 314 17.70 16.47 0.36
C THR A 314 17.01 17.43 1.33
N ARG A 315 17.38 17.38 2.61
CA ARG A 315 17.46 18.62 3.38
C ARG A 315 18.72 19.34 2.88
N ARG A 316 18.54 20.48 2.21
CA ARG A 316 19.62 21.38 1.78
C ARG A 316 20.45 21.81 3.01
N SER A 317 21.60 21.15 3.22
CA SER A 317 22.79 21.74 3.82
C SER A 317 24.00 20.85 3.50
N SER A 318 24.96 21.44 2.76
CA SER A 318 26.32 20.97 2.44
C SER A 318 26.50 19.68 1.60
N THR A 319 26.67 19.87 0.29
CA THR A 319 27.71 19.29 -0.59
C THR A 319 28.19 17.84 -0.36
N THR A 320 27.29 16.85 -0.49
CA THR A 320 27.52 15.55 -1.17
C THR A 320 26.15 14.84 -1.30
N PRO A 321 25.79 14.21 -2.43
CA PRO A 321 24.58 13.39 -2.48
C PRO A 321 24.82 12.17 -1.58
N ARG A 322 24.11 12.08 -0.44
CA ARG A 322 24.16 10.84 0.36
C ARG A 322 23.43 9.75 -0.43
N ALA A 323 24.19 8.73 -0.81
CA ALA A 323 23.70 7.44 -1.27
C ALA A 323 22.71 6.83 -0.26
N TRP A 324 21.91 5.88 -0.75
CA TRP A 324 20.97 5.05 0.01
C TRP A 324 21.39 4.88 1.47
N THR A 325 20.62 5.46 2.41
CA THR A 325 20.93 5.36 3.83
C THR A 325 20.16 4.20 4.45
N CYS A 326 20.71 2.99 4.35
CA CYS A 326 20.40 1.91 5.28
C CYS A 326 21.12 2.21 6.61
N GLY A 327 20.65 3.21 7.36
CA GLY A 327 21.27 3.60 8.61
C GLY A 327 21.00 5.05 8.98
N GLY A 328 20.05 5.28 9.88
CA GLY A 328 19.85 6.59 10.48
C GLY A 328 18.55 6.72 11.27
N THR A 329 18.58 6.41 12.56
CA THR A 329 17.56 6.90 13.50
C THR A 329 17.90 8.35 13.89
N PRO A 330 16.99 9.33 13.71
CA PRO A 330 17.20 10.68 14.25
C PRO A 330 16.72 10.74 15.71
N ARG A 331 17.64 10.96 16.66
CA ARG A 331 17.31 11.32 18.05
C ARG A 331 17.21 12.85 18.22
N GLY A 332 16.03 13.34 18.67
CA GLY A 332 15.77 14.63 19.35
C GLY A 332 15.67 15.88 18.46
N ARG A 333 14.75 16.86 18.66
CA ARG A 333 13.81 17.20 19.74
C ARG A 333 12.48 17.74 19.16
N SER A 334 11.47 17.64 20.01
CA SER A 334 10.02 17.85 19.87
C SER A 334 9.50 19.27 19.57
N SER A 335 8.38 19.34 18.84
CA SER A 335 7.10 19.92 19.33
C SER A 335 5.93 19.61 18.37
N ALA A 336 4.86 19.01 18.92
CA ALA A 336 3.47 18.88 18.45
C ALA A 336 3.19 18.21 17.07
N SER A 337 2.23 17.32 16.86
CA SER A 337 1.32 16.50 17.67
C SER A 337 0.68 15.53 16.65
N ALA A 338 1.06 14.26 16.66
CA ALA A 338 0.43 13.20 15.88
C ALA A 338 0.12 12.05 16.83
N THR A 339 -1.17 11.86 17.13
CA THR A 339 -1.65 10.80 18.01
C THR A 339 -1.97 9.57 17.18
N ALA A 340 -0.93 8.80 16.88
CA ALA A 340 -1.05 7.37 16.59
C ALA A 340 -0.53 6.64 17.83
N SER A 341 -1.45 5.94 18.48
CA SER A 341 -1.31 5.24 19.74
C SER A 341 -0.42 4.00 19.59
N THR A 342 0.72 3.98 20.28
CA THR A 342 1.31 2.76 20.88
C THR A 342 2.48 3.15 21.79
N SER A 343 2.29 3.05 23.11
CA SER A 343 3.30 2.50 24.03
C SER A 343 2.75 2.51 25.47
N ALA A 344 2.28 1.34 25.92
CA ALA A 344 2.51 0.95 27.30
C ALA A 344 3.81 0.12 27.32
N TRP A 345 4.55 0.23 28.42
CA TRP A 345 5.80 -0.47 28.79
C TRP A 345 7.09 0.34 28.71
N ALA A 346 7.36 1.02 29.83
CA ALA A 346 8.71 1.22 30.36
C ALA A 346 8.66 1.05 31.89
N ARG A 347 9.22 -0.04 32.42
CA ARG A 347 9.90 -0.07 33.73
C ARG A 347 10.59 -1.40 34.04
N ARG A 348 11.78 -1.27 34.64
CA ARG A 348 12.75 -2.29 35.11
C ARG A 348 13.64 -2.77 33.95
N SER A 349 14.95 -2.58 33.97
CA SER A 349 15.89 -2.83 35.06
C SER A 349 17.01 -1.78 35.15
N ARG A 350 17.50 -1.60 36.38
CA ARG A 350 18.70 -0.84 36.72
C ARG A 350 19.93 -1.68 36.43
N GLY A 351 21.04 -1.03 36.08
CA GLY A 351 22.38 -1.51 36.41
C GLY A 351 23.32 -1.61 35.22
N TRP A 352 24.05 -0.53 34.95
CA TRP A 352 25.52 -0.57 34.94
C TRP A 352 26.06 0.86 34.80
N ARG A 353 26.81 1.29 35.82
CA ARG A 353 27.68 2.46 35.79
C ARG A 353 29.06 1.98 35.36
N GLY A 354 29.76 2.76 34.54
CA GLY A 354 31.20 2.89 34.70
C GLY A 354 32.02 3.03 33.42
N ARG A 355 32.63 4.21 33.30
CA ARG A 355 33.94 4.52 32.70
C ARG A 355 34.04 4.67 31.18
N SER A 356 34.10 5.93 30.76
CA SER A 356 35.04 6.41 29.74
C SER A 356 36.48 6.32 30.26
N PRO A 357 37.50 6.30 29.38
CA PRO A 357 38.15 7.56 29.04
C PRO A 357 38.55 7.75 27.55
N SER A 358 38.50 9.03 27.16
CA SER A 358 39.25 9.80 26.14
C SER A 358 40.30 9.15 25.19
N ALA A 359 40.04 9.28 23.88
CA ALA A 359 40.84 9.89 22.77
C ALA A 359 42.28 9.37 22.43
N PRO A 360 42.93 9.77 21.30
CA PRO A 360 42.48 10.16 19.93
C PRO A 360 43.32 9.50 18.79
N CYS A 361 42.87 9.57 17.51
CA CYS A 361 43.69 9.53 16.26
C CYS A 361 42.74 9.91 15.09
N SER A 362 42.88 10.93 14.24
CA SER A 362 43.96 11.43 13.35
C SER A 362 44.35 10.52 12.18
N GLY A 363 44.14 11.01 10.96
CA GLY A 363 44.57 10.46 9.67
C GLY A 363 43.51 9.58 9.00
N GLY A 364 43.11 9.73 7.75
CA GLY A 364 43.56 10.56 6.62
C GLY A 364 43.09 9.86 5.33
N SER A 365 42.75 10.63 4.29
CA SER A 365 42.61 10.18 2.88
C SER A 365 41.37 9.29 2.58
N THR A 366 40.61 9.39 1.50
CA THR A 366 40.78 10.03 0.20
C THR A 366 39.37 10.16 -0.41
N ALA A 367 39.00 11.35 -0.87
CA ALA A 367 37.80 11.51 -1.67
C ALA A 367 38.08 10.99 -3.09
N CYS A 368 37.42 9.91 -3.50
CA CYS A 368 37.29 9.55 -4.91
C CYS A 368 36.02 10.19 -5.45
N ALA A 369 36.15 11.37 -6.03
CA ALA A 369 35.15 11.94 -6.93
C ALA A 369 35.38 11.36 -8.33
N TRP A 370 34.34 10.81 -8.96
CA TRP A 370 34.37 10.46 -10.39
C TRP A 370 33.22 11.12 -11.15
N PRO A 371 33.43 11.44 -12.44
CA PRO A 371 32.61 12.38 -13.19
C PRO A 371 31.44 11.69 -13.91
N TYR A 372 30.31 12.39 -13.96
CA TYR A 372 29.19 12.05 -14.84
C TYR A 372 29.59 12.22 -16.32
N PRO A 373 29.22 11.29 -17.22
CA PRO A 373 29.18 11.60 -18.64
C PRO A 373 27.95 12.48 -18.91
N ARG A 374 28.19 13.66 -19.48
CA ARG A 374 27.14 14.46 -20.14
C ARG A 374 26.86 13.83 -21.50
N SER A 375 25.61 13.43 -21.75
CA SER A 375 25.11 13.23 -23.11
C SER A 375 24.16 14.38 -23.47
N ARG A 376 24.30 14.81 -24.73
CA ARG A 376 23.63 15.92 -25.40
C ARG A 376 22.13 15.72 -25.57
#